data_AF-A0A0F8E0Y5-F1
#
_entry.id   AF-A0A0F8E0Y5-F1
#
_cell.length_a   1.000
_cell.length_b   1.000
_cell.length_c   1.000
_cell.angle_alpha   90.00
_cell.angle_beta   90.00
_cell.angle_gamma   90.00
#
_symmetry.space_group_name_H-M   'P 1'
#
loop_
_entity.id
_entity.type
_entity.pdbx_description
1 polymer ?
#
loop_
_entity_poly.entity_id
_entity_poly.type
_entity_poly.pdbx_seq_one_letter_code
_entity_poly.pdbx_strand_id
1 'polypeptide(L)'
;MPYPVVHVLFFLFCIGAVAIYAITKALSRGELSFRDSRKLLLLMFVGGLCTMFPDLIVVYNLLINGTLQHCWVGPIPTHSLLFSSTAILFGGIVGYAAYRELNKAVYMAIFAESAFLTHLLLDDITEAYCPYLYPLYNKPTSVFLLMNAEFTGAGLFYYLTASFVSVFFIFMVILMALFALSRFGFEFSYRAEK
;
A
#
# COMPACT_ATOMS: atom_id res chain seq x y z
N MET A 1 1.45 14.32 -11.45
CA MET A 1 2.87 14.60 -11.06
C MET A 1 3.27 13.47 -10.14
N PRO A 2 4.49 12.88 -10.21
CA PRO A 2 4.82 11.83 -9.25
C PRO A 2 4.86 12.47 -7.87
N TYR A 3 3.99 12.04 -6.97
CA TYR A 3 3.93 12.53 -5.59
C TYR A 3 4.36 11.41 -4.64
N PRO A 4 5.58 10.85 -4.76
CA PRO A 4 6.00 9.70 -3.96
C PRO A 4 5.95 10.00 -2.46
N VAL A 5 6.19 11.26 -2.07
CA VAL A 5 6.02 11.71 -0.68
C VAL A 5 4.57 11.61 -0.25
N VAL A 6 3.60 11.98 -1.09
CA VAL A 6 2.18 11.89 -0.78
C VAL A 6 1.73 10.44 -0.69
N HIS A 7 2.21 9.55 -1.58
CA HIS A 7 1.90 8.12 -1.50
C HIS A 7 2.46 7.47 -0.23
N VAL A 8 3.72 7.76 0.12
CA VAL A 8 4.31 7.27 1.37
C VAL A 8 3.60 7.84 2.59
N LEU A 9 3.26 9.14 2.59
CA LEU A 9 2.49 9.75 3.68
C LEU A 9 1.09 9.13 3.75
N PHE A 10 0.41 8.91 2.63
CA PHE A 10 -0.91 8.28 2.59
C PHE A 10 -0.86 6.87 3.16
N PHE A 11 0.12 6.06 2.77
CA PHE A 11 0.39 4.77 3.40
C PHE A 11 0.64 4.90 4.91
N LEU A 12 1.50 5.84 5.34
CA LEU A 12 1.78 6.08 6.75
C LEU A 12 0.56 6.59 7.53
N PHE A 13 -0.35 7.34 6.92
CA PHE A 13 -1.57 7.81 7.58
C PHE A 13 -2.64 6.71 7.62
N CYS A 14 -2.83 5.96 6.54
CA CYS A 14 -3.83 4.88 6.46
C CYS A 14 -3.42 3.64 7.25
N ILE A 15 -2.13 3.28 7.24
CA ILE A 15 -1.61 2.03 7.82
C ILE A 15 -0.64 2.32 8.99
N GLY A 16 0.07 3.44 8.97
CA GLY A 16 1.00 3.82 10.04
C GLY A 16 0.32 4.28 11.33
N ALA A 17 -0.99 4.51 11.38
CA ALA A 17 -1.73 4.64 12.65
C ALA A 17 -1.49 3.42 13.58
N VAL A 18 -1.31 2.23 12.99
CA VAL A 18 -0.98 0.99 13.71
C VAL A 18 0.48 0.99 14.15
N ALA A 19 1.38 1.51 13.33
CA ALA A 19 2.78 1.69 13.72
C ALA A 19 2.89 2.68 14.89
N ILE A 20 2.15 3.80 14.85
CA ILE A 20 2.07 4.77 15.95
C ILE A 20 1.49 4.12 17.20
N TYR A 21 0.37 3.40 17.08
CA TYR A 21 -0.22 2.68 18.21
C TYR A 21 0.76 1.66 18.81
N ALA A 22 1.44 0.87 17.96
CA ALA A 22 2.41 -0.12 18.38
C ALA A 22 3.63 0.50 19.09
N ILE A 23 4.17 1.58 18.53
CA ILE A 23 5.27 2.34 19.12
C ILE A 23 4.84 2.93 20.47
N THR A 24 3.65 3.51 20.54
CA THR A 24 3.10 4.13 21.75
C THR A 24 2.86 3.09 22.84
N LYS A 25 2.34 1.91 22.49
CA LYS A 25 2.12 0.77 23.40
C LYS A 25 3.43 0.16 23.89
N ALA A 26 4.45 0.07 23.03
CA ALA A 26 5.77 -0.40 23.42
C ALA A 26 6.49 0.60 24.33
N LEU A 27 6.37 1.90 24.06
CA LEU A 27 6.87 2.98 24.90
C LEU A 27 6.19 2.99 26.27
N SER A 28 4.86 2.88 26.31
CA SER A 28 4.10 2.94 27.57
C SER A 28 4.37 1.76 28.51
N ARG A 29 4.81 0.62 27.97
CA ARG A 29 5.19 -0.57 28.75
C ARG A 29 6.68 -0.60 29.13
N GLY A 30 7.50 0.32 28.61
CA GLY A 30 8.96 0.26 28.76
C GLY A 30 9.60 -0.96 28.08
N GLU A 31 8.85 -1.65 27.21
CA GLU A 31 9.24 -2.93 26.58
C GLU A 31 9.89 -2.71 25.20
N LEU A 32 10.40 -1.52 24.90
CA LEU A 32 10.94 -1.19 23.58
C LEU A 32 12.30 -1.87 23.37
N SER A 33 12.23 -3.17 23.09
CA SER A 33 13.38 -4.02 22.82
C SER A 33 13.96 -3.69 21.45
N PHE A 34 15.28 -3.75 21.32
CA PHE A 34 15.99 -3.65 20.04
C PHE A 34 15.50 -4.66 18.99
N ARG A 35 14.85 -5.75 19.43
CA ARG A 35 14.20 -6.72 18.54
C ARG A 35 12.91 -6.17 17.92
N ASP A 36 12.14 -5.39 18.66
CA ASP A 36 10.86 -4.84 18.17
C ASP A 36 11.09 -3.60 17.31
N SER A 37 12.12 -2.79 17.60
CA SER A 37 12.57 -1.72 16.71
C SER A 37 13.00 -2.25 15.33
N ARG A 38 13.70 -3.40 15.28
CA ARG A 38 14.11 -4.03 14.02
C ARG A 38 12.92 -4.52 13.19
N LYS A 39 11.88 -5.07 13.82
CA LYS A 39 10.64 -5.47 13.13
C LYS A 39 9.91 -4.26 12.55
N LEU A 40 9.78 -3.19 13.34
CA LEU A 40 9.16 -1.94 12.88
C LEU A 40 9.92 -1.34 11.70
N LEU A 41 11.26 -1.29 11.78
CA LEU A 41 12.10 -0.78 10.69
C LEU A 41 11.95 -1.63 9.42
N LEU A 42 11.91 -2.96 9.56
CA LEU A 42 11.67 -3.87 8.43
C LEU A 42 10.30 -3.61 7.77
N LEU A 43 9.25 -3.43 8.57
CA LEU A 43 7.91 -3.14 8.05
C LEU A 43 7.85 -1.76 7.39
N MET A 44 8.46 -0.73 7.99
CA MET A 44 8.56 0.59 7.34
C MET A 44 9.32 0.52 6.03
N PHE A 45 10.41 -0.25 5.98
CA PHE A 45 11.20 -0.45 4.78
C PHE A 45 10.39 -1.16 3.68
N VAL A 46 9.75 -2.29 4.01
CA VAL A 46 8.94 -3.06 3.04
C VAL A 46 7.74 -2.24 2.57
N GLY A 47 6.96 -1.67 3.49
CA GLY A 47 5.78 -0.89 3.16
C GLY A 47 6.13 0.36 2.37
N GLY A 48 7.12 1.13 2.81
CA GLY A 48 7.58 2.33 2.13
C GLY A 48 8.08 2.06 0.71
N LEU A 49 8.94 1.05 0.54
CA LEU A 49 9.42 0.68 -0.80
C LEU A 49 8.29 0.17 -1.70
N CYS A 50 7.44 -0.74 -1.21
CA CYS A 50 6.37 -1.31 -2.03
C CYS A 50 5.32 -0.26 -2.43
N THR A 51 5.08 0.74 -1.58
CA THR A 51 4.27 1.92 -1.94
C THR A 51 4.94 2.71 -3.07
N MET A 52 6.27 2.81 -3.09
CA MET A 52 7.00 3.55 -4.13
C MET A 52 7.29 2.75 -5.41
N PHE A 53 7.00 1.44 -5.45
CA PHE A 53 7.31 0.62 -6.64
C PHE A 53 6.67 1.11 -7.93
N PRO A 54 5.39 1.55 -7.96
CA PRO A 54 4.80 2.11 -9.17
C PRO A 54 5.58 3.34 -9.70
N ASP A 55 6.06 4.17 -8.79
CA ASP A 55 6.76 5.44 -9.04
C ASP A 55 8.27 5.30 -9.27
N LEU A 56 8.89 4.18 -8.87
CA LEU A 56 10.35 3.97 -8.96
C LEU A 56 10.87 4.21 -10.38
N ILE A 57 10.00 3.98 -11.35
CA ILE A 57 10.32 4.14 -12.76
C ILE A 57 10.58 5.57 -13.21
N VAL A 58 10.13 6.57 -12.45
CA VAL A 58 10.51 7.98 -12.68
C VAL A 58 12.01 8.12 -12.69
N VAL A 59 12.68 7.47 -11.73
CA VAL A 59 14.14 7.55 -11.61
C VAL A 59 14.80 6.94 -12.84
N TYR A 60 14.29 5.81 -13.32
CA TYR A 60 14.75 5.19 -14.55
C TYR A 60 14.54 6.12 -15.77
N ASN A 61 13.34 6.67 -15.96
CA ASN A 61 13.03 7.54 -17.08
C ASN A 61 13.80 8.86 -17.04
N LEU A 62 14.08 9.40 -15.86
CA LEU A 62 14.90 10.59 -15.69
C LEU A 62 16.35 10.32 -16.11
N LEU A 63 16.93 9.20 -15.67
CA LEU A 63 18.33 8.86 -15.94
C LEU A 63 18.57 8.38 -17.37
N ILE A 64 17.65 7.61 -17.94
CA ILE A 64 17.83 6.95 -19.24
C ILE A 64 17.14 7.71 -20.37
N ASN A 65 15.92 8.17 -20.15
CA ASN A 65 15.09 8.79 -21.19
C ASN A 65 15.05 10.33 -21.12
N GLY A 66 15.60 10.93 -20.05
CA GLY A 66 15.52 12.37 -19.81
C GLY A 66 14.11 12.91 -19.59
N THR A 67 13.16 12.05 -19.19
CA THR A 67 11.74 12.43 -19.01
C THR A 67 11.27 12.21 -17.57
N LEU A 68 10.23 12.95 -17.15
CA LEU A 68 9.56 12.80 -15.85
C LEU A 68 8.28 11.94 -15.95
N GLN A 69 8.17 11.12 -16.99
CA GLN A 69 7.05 10.19 -17.13
C GLN A 69 7.15 9.10 -16.05
N HIS A 70 6.07 8.87 -15.30
CA HIS A 70 6.08 8.02 -14.11
C HIS A 70 5.16 6.81 -14.21
N CYS A 71 4.11 6.88 -15.03
CA CYS A 71 3.19 5.76 -15.19
C CYS A 71 3.66 4.72 -16.21
N TRP A 72 4.75 4.97 -16.94
CA TRP A 72 5.12 4.21 -18.14
C TRP A 72 6.63 4.01 -18.30
N VAL A 73 7.04 2.82 -18.78
CA VAL A 73 8.34 2.58 -19.42
C VAL A 73 8.10 2.35 -20.90
N GLY A 74 8.37 3.34 -21.74
CA GLY A 74 7.98 3.24 -23.15
C GLY A 74 6.49 2.88 -23.25
N PRO A 75 6.11 1.74 -23.86
CA PRO A 75 4.71 1.32 -23.99
C PRO A 75 4.13 0.55 -22.78
N ILE A 76 4.92 0.27 -21.73
CA ILE A 76 4.52 -0.61 -20.63
C ILE A 76 4.06 0.23 -19.43
N PRO A 77 2.80 0.09 -18.96
CA PRO A 77 2.33 0.80 -17.78
C PRO A 77 2.81 0.14 -16.49
N THR A 78 3.51 0.90 -15.66
CA THR A 78 4.08 0.42 -14.38
C THR A 78 3.07 0.35 -13.25
N HIS A 79 1.97 1.09 -13.39
CA HIS A 79 0.86 1.14 -12.45
C HIS A 79 -0.18 0.12 -12.89
N SER A 80 0.16 -1.18 -12.79
CA SER A 80 -0.77 -2.26 -13.12
C SER A 80 -0.73 -3.38 -12.10
N LEU A 81 -1.81 -4.16 -12.05
CA LEU A 81 -1.91 -5.33 -11.18
C LEU A 81 -0.83 -6.38 -11.51
N LEU A 82 -0.35 -6.42 -12.75
CA LEU A 82 0.80 -7.24 -13.10
C LEU A 82 2.05 -6.82 -12.30
N PHE A 83 2.29 -5.51 -12.16
CA PHE A 83 3.41 -5.01 -11.37
C PHE A 83 3.20 -5.14 -9.86
N SER A 84 1.97 -5.28 -9.36
CA SER A 84 1.74 -5.59 -7.93
C SER A 84 2.34 -6.95 -7.55
N SER A 85 2.43 -7.91 -8.48
CA SER A 85 3.15 -9.17 -8.28
C SER A 85 4.62 -8.96 -7.87
N THR A 86 5.27 -7.87 -8.28
CA THR A 86 6.63 -7.54 -7.84
C THR A 86 6.69 -7.17 -6.36
N ALA A 87 5.68 -6.46 -5.84
CA ALA A 87 5.54 -6.17 -4.41
C ALA A 87 5.31 -7.46 -3.62
N ILE A 88 4.43 -8.34 -4.10
CA ILE A 88 4.19 -9.67 -3.49
C ILE A 88 5.49 -10.48 -3.41
N LEU A 89 6.21 -10.60 -4.53
CA LEU A 89 7.46 -11.35 -4.59
C LEU A 89 8.53 -10.75 -3.68
N PHE A 90 8.70 -9.43 -3.72
CA PHE A 90 9.65 -8.72 -2.87
C PHE A 90 9.32 -8.92 -1.38
N GLY A 91 8.08 -8.68 -0.97
CA GLY A 91 7.62 -8.90 0.40
C GLY A 91 7.83 -10.35 0.85
N GLY A 92 7.49 -11.32 0.00
CA GLY A 92 7.71 -12.74 0.27
C GLY A 92 9.19 -13.09 0.47
N ILE A 93 10.07 -12.63 -0.42
CA ILE A 93 11.52 -12.87 -0.34
C ILE A 93 12.10 -12.24 0.92
N VAL A 94 11.79 -10.97 1.18
CA VAL A 94 12.28 -10.23 2.36
C VAL A 94 11.75 -10.87 3.64
N GLY A 95 10.47 -11.23 3.69
CA GLY A 95 9.86 -11.91 4.81
C GLY A 95 10.50 -13.28 5.09
N TYR A 96 10.75 -14.08 4.05
CA TYR A 96 11.44 -15.34 4.20
C TYR A 96 12.90 -15.16 4.62
N ALA A 97 13.61 -14.18 4.07
CA ALA A 97 14.99 -13.88 4.45
C ALA A 97 15.11 -13.47 5.92
N ALA A 98 14.18 -12.64 6.41
CA ALA A 98 14.18 -12.10 7.77
C ALA A 98 13.74 -13.13 8.82
N TYR A 99 12.76 -13.98 8.51
CA TYR A 99 12.14 -14.86 9.50
C TYR A 99 12.39 -16.36 9.27
N ARG A 100 12.80 -16.77 8.07
CA ARG A 100 12.99 -18.18 7.67
C ARG A 100 11.74 -19.07 7.84
N GLU A 101 10.56 -18.45 7.85
CA GLU A 101 9.27 -19.10 8.01
C GLU A 101 8.36 -18.75 6.83
N LEU A 102 7.81 -19.76 6.15
CA LEU A 102 6.91 -19.56 5.00
C LEU A 102 5.64 -18.78 5.39
N ASN A 103 5.08 -19.06 6.57
CA ASN A 103 3.90 -18.35 7.05
C ASN A 103 4.16 -16.84 7.16
N LYS A 104 5.29 -16.43 7.74
CA LYS A 104 5.66 -15.01 7.86
C LYS A 104 6.03 -14.39 6.50
N ALA A 105 6.60 -15.17 5.59
CA ALA A 105 6.83 -14.72 4.22
C ALA A 105 5.52 -14.37 3.51
N VAL A 106 4.50 -15.23 3.62
CA VAL A 106 3.17 -14.97 3.04
C VAL A 106 2.54 -13.70 3.65
N TYR A 107 2.60 -13.52 4.98
CA TYR A 107 2.08 -12.31 5.60
C TYR A 107 2.85 -11.05 5.21
N MET A 108 4.17 -11.14 5.02
CA MET A 108 4.97 -10.02 4.51
C MET A 108 4.61 -9.69 3.05
N ALA A 109 4.29 -10.69 2.23
CA ALA A 109 3.81 -10.49 0.87
C ALA A 109 2.45 -9.80 0.84
N ILE A 110 1.50 -10.19 1.71
CA ILE A 110 0.20 -9.51 1.87
C ILE A 110 0.39 -8.06 2.32
N PHE A 111 1.30 -7.82 3.25
CA PHE A 111 1.62 -6.47 3.72
C PHE A 111 2.23 -5.61 2.60
N ALA A 112 3.19 -6.14 1.84
CA ALA A 112 3.77 -5.48 0.68
C ALA A 112 2.73 -5.15 -0.39
N GLU A 113 1.82 -6.09 -0.67
CA GLU A 113 0.71 -5.87 -1.60
C GLU A 113 -0.24 -4.77 -1.10
N SER A 114 -0.59 -4.78 0.20
CA SER A 114 -1.44 -3.72 0.76
C SER A 114 -0.81 -2.34 0.59
N ALA A 115 0.52 -2.24 0.70
CA ALA A 115 1.25 -0.99 0.49
C ALA A 115 1.22 -0.55 -0.99
N PHE A 116 1.43 -1.49 -1.91
CA PHE A 116 1.28 -1.22 -3.35
C PHE A 116 -0.16 -0.79 -3.70
N LEU A 117 -1.16 -1.46 -3.14
CA LEU A 117 -2.58 -1.11 -3.33
C LEU A 117 -2.93 0.26 -2.74
N THR A 118 -2.32 0.69 -1.63
CA THR A 118 -2.52 2.07 -1.16
C THR A 118 -2.00 3.12 -2.13
N HIS A 119 -0.93 2.83 -2.88
CA HIS A 119 -0.46 3.70 -3.96
C HIS A 119 -1.52 3.81 -5.05
N LEU A 120 -1.97 2.66 -5.59
CA LEU A 120 -3.00 2.64 -6.64
C LEU A 120 -4.33 3.26 -6.19
N LEU A 121 -4.67 3.10 -4.90
CA LEU A 121 -5.87 3.68 -4.33
C LEU A 121 -5.79 5.20 -4.31
N LEU A 122 -4.61 5.76 -4.01
CA LEU A 122 -4.40 7.20 -4.07
C LEU A 122 -4.38 7.71 -5.51
N ASP A 123 -3.81 6.96 -6.45
CA ASP A 123 -3.93 7.29 -7.88
C ASP A 123 -5.38 7.29 -8.34
N ASP A 124 -6.18 6.33 -7.92
CA ASP A 124 -7.61 6.31 -8.26
C ASP A 124 -8.42 7.42 -7.60
N ILE A 125 -7.91 8.08 -6.56
CA ILE A 125 -8.49 9.31 -6.00
C ILE A 125 -8.10 10.54 -6.83
N THR A 126 -6.86 10.60 -7.33
CA THR A 126 -6.26 11.82 -7.91
C THR A 126 -6.26 11.84 -9.44
N GLU A 127 -6.03 10.69 -10.07
CA GLU A 127 -5.77 10.48 -11.49
C GLU A 127 -6.39 9.13 -11.95
N ALA A 128 -7.68 9.13 -12.32
CA ALA A 128 -8.42 7.92 -12.71
C ALA A 128 -7.98 7.24 -14.05
N TYR A 129 -6.71 7.36 -14.46
CA TYR A 129 -6.32 7.15 -15.86
C TYR A 129 -5.12 6.23 -16.13
N CYS A 130 -4.79 5.28 -15.26
CA CYS A 130 -3.77 4.27 -15.52
C CYS A 130 -4.34 2.97 -16.14
N PRO A 131 -3.63 2.28 -17.06
CA PRO A 131 -4.05 1.00 -17.59
C PRO A 131 -3.70 -0.15 -16.64
N TYR A 132 -4.47 -0.27 -15.56
CA TYR A 132 -4.17 -1.21 -14.48
C TYR A 132 -4.28 -2.69 -14.86
N LEU A 133 -5.00 -2.99 -15.94
CA LEU A 133 -5.28 -4.34 -16.42
C LEU A 133 -4.35 -4.80 -17.56
N TYR A 134 -3.27 -4.06 -17.80
CA TYR A 134 -2.24 -4.46 -18.77
C TYR A 134 -1.70 -5.86 -18.45
N PRO A 135 -1.46 -6.74 -19.46
CA PRO A 135 -1.63 -6.52 -20.91
C PRO A 135 -3.02 -6.90 -21.44
N LEU A 136 -3.94 -7.36 -20.57
CA LEU A 136 -5.27 -7.82 -20.97
C LEU A 136 -6.14 -6.67 -21.47
N TYR A 137 -5.97 -5.48 -20.88
CA TYR A 137 -6.67 -4.27 -21.29
C TYR A 137 -5.79 -3.03 -21.08
N ASN A 138 -5.54 -2.30 -22.17
CA ASN A 138 -4.55 -1.22 -22.22
C ASN A 138 -5.16 0.19 -22.20
N LYS A 139 -6.48 0.31 -22.04
CA LYS A 139 -7.11 1.62 -21.85
C LYS A 139 -7.08 2.01 -20.38
N PRO A 140 -7.08 3.31 -20.08
CA PRO A 140 -7.26 3.82 -18.72
C PRO A 140 -8.47 3.18 -18.03
N THR A 141 -8.25 2.70 -16.81
CA THR A 141 -9.27 2.08 -15.94
C THR A 141 -9.05 2.54 -14.51
N SER A 142 -10.00 2.25 -13.64
CA SER A 142 -9.82 2.35 -12.19
C SER A 142 -9.87 0.93 -11.60
N VAL A 143 -8.97 0.62 -10.68
CA VAL A 143 -9.01 -0.61 -9.87
C VAL A 143 -10.11 -0.49 -8.81
N PHE A 144 -10.22 0.68 -8.21
CA PHE A 144 -11.13 1.03 -7.15
C PHE A 144 -12.22 1.96 -7.71
N LEU A 145 -13.25 1.35 -8.29
CA LEU A 145 -14.34 2.08 -8.95
C LEU A 145 -14.95 3.15 -8.02
N LEU A 146 -15.31 4.30 -8.58
CA LEU A 146 -15.94 5.43 -7.87
C LEU A 146 -15.04 6.17 -6.86
N MET A 147 -13.74 5.85 -6.77
CA MET A 147 -12.81 6.59 -5.91
C MET A 147 -12.62 8.06 -6.34
N ASN A 148 -12.66 8.36 -7.64
CA ASN A 148 -12.69 9.73 -8.19
C ASN A 148 -14.12 10.19 -8.56
N ALA A 149 -15.15 9.69 -7.88
CA ALA A 149 -16.50 10.17 -8.13
C ALA A 149 -16.67 11.61 -7.62
N GLU A 150 -17.07 12.52 -8.50
CA GLU A 150 -17.52 13.85 -8.07
C GLU A 150 -18.82 13.70 -7.28
N PHE A 151 -18.77 14.06 -6.00
CA PHE A 151 -19.93 14.02 -5.12
C PHE A 151 -20.87 15.21 -5.34
N THR A 152 -20.38 16.27 -5.98
CA THR A 152 -21.12 17.49 -6.28
C THR A 152 -21.98 17.32 -7.52
N GLY A 153 -23.29 17.60 -7.41
CA GLY A 153 -24.21 17.57 -8.56
C GLY A 153 -24.77 16.18 -8.91
N ALA A 154 -24.38 15.13 -8.19
CA ALA A 154 -24.93 13.80 -8.37
C ALA A 154 -26.26 13.61 -7.62
N GLY A 155 -27.13 12.75 -8.15
CA GLY A 155 -28.34 12.33 -7.43
C GLY A 155 -28.00 11.57 -6.14
N LEU A 156 -28.87 11.69 -5.12
CA LEU A 156 -28.65 11.12 -3.79
C LEU A 156 -28.23 9.64 -3.80
N PHE A 157 -28.83 8.82 -4.66
CA PHE A 157 -28.53 7.39 -4.75
C PHE A 157 -27.10 7.12 -5.26
N TYR A 158 -26.65 7.87 -6.25
CA TYR A 158 -25.28 7.75 -6.76
C TYR A 158 -24.28 8.21 -5.70
N TYR A 159 -24.55 9.34 -5.04
CA TYR A 159 -23.72 9.85 -3.95
C TYR A 159 -23.53 8.79 -2.86
N LEU A 160 -24.62 8.22 -2.34
CA LEU A 160 -24.56 7.20 -1.28
C LEU A 160 -23.79 5.95 -1.74
N THR A 161 -24.02 5.49 -2.97
CA THR A 161 -23.34 4.32 -3.53
C THR A 161 -21.84 4.57 -3.67
N ALA A 162 -21.45 5.69 -4.28
CA ALA A 162 -20.05 6.07 -4.46
C ALA A 162 -19.35 6.22 -3.11
N SER A 163 -19.95 6.92 -2.14
CA SER A 163 -19.35 7.06 -0.81
C SER A 163 -19.15 5.70 -0.12
N PHE A 164 -20.15 4.81 -0.17
CA PHE A 164 -20.03 3.49 0.44
C PHE A 164 -18.93 2.65 -0.23
N VAL A 165 -18.90 2.61 -1.56
CA VAL A 165 -17.93 1.82 -2.32
C VAL A 165 -16.50 2.34 -2.10
N SER A 166 -16.30 3.66 -2.12
CA SER A 166 -14.98 4.26 -1.91
C SER A 166 -14.44 3.99 -0.51
N VAL A 167 -15.27 4.16 0.52
CA VAL A 167 -14.89 3.84 1.91
C VAL A 167 -14.62 2.34 2.08
N PHE A 168 -15.41 1.48 1.43
CA PHE A 168 -15.21 0.04 1.47
C PHE A 168 -13.85 -0.38 0.91
N PHE A 169 -13.41 0.21 -0.20
CA PHE A 169 -12.09 -0.08 -0.76
C PHE A 169 -10.95 0.34 0.17
N ILE A 170 -11.01 1.55 0.73
CA ILE A 170 -10.04 2.01 1.73
C ILE A 170 -10.00 1.05 2.92
N PHE A 171 -11.17 0.66 3.42
CA PHE A 171 -11.29 -0.26 4.54
C PHE A 171 -10.68 -1.64 4.24
N MET A 172 -10.89 -2.19 3.05
CA MET A 172 -10.32 -3.48 2.65
C MET A 172 -8.80 -3.46 2.58
N VAL A 173 -8.21 -2.41 2.00
CA VAL A 173 -6.75 -2.27 1.93
C VAL A 173 -6.14 -2.14 3.34
N ILE A 174 -6.77 -1.36 4.22
CA ILE A 174 -6.37 -1.26 5.62
C ILE A 174 -6.48 -2.63 6.31
N LEU A 175 -7.60 -3.34 6.16
CA LEU A 175 -7.78 -4.66 6.76
C LEU A 175 -6.71 -5.67 6.33
N MET A 176 -6.32 -5.67 5.05
CA MET A 176 -5.22 -6.52 4.57
C MET A 176 -3.91 -6.23 5.31
N ALA A 177 -3.57 -4.94 5.45
CA ALA A 177 -2.39 -4.51 6.19
C ALA A 177 -2.46 -4.92 7.67
N LEU A 178 -3.60 -4.66 8.34
CA LEU A 178 -3.82 -5.04 9.73
C LEU A 178 -3.73 -6.54 9.97
N PHE A 179 -4.34 -7.32 9.07
CA PHE A 179 -4.33 -8.76 9.11
C PHE A 179 -2.89 -9.29 9.01
N ALA A 180 -2.08 -8.74 8.11
CA ALA A 180 -0.67 -9.09 8.02
C ALA A 180 0.12 -8.68 9.28
N LEU A 181 -0.08 -7.46 9.77
CA LEU A 181 0.60 -6.92 10.95
C LEU A 181 0.32 -7.73 12.23
N SER A 182 -0.89 -8.28 12.36
CA SER A 182 -1.27 -9.13 13.50
C SER A 182 -0.30 -10.32 13.68
N ARG A 183 0.25 -10.84 12.57
CA ARG A 183 1.15 -12.00 12.55
C ARG A 183 2.59 -11.67 12.91
N PHE A 184 2.91 -10.38 13.01
CA PHE A 184 4.19 -9.88 13.49
C PHE A 184 4.13 -9.40 14.95
N GLY A 185 3.00 -9.61 15.63
CA GLY A 185 2.81 -9.27 17.05
C GLY A 185 2.23 -7.87 17.27
N PHE A 186 1.74 -7.20 16.21
CA PHE A 186 1.05 -5.91 16.29
C PHE A 186 -0.45 -6.08 16.50
N GLU A 187 -0.84 -7.01 17.36
CA GLU A 187 -2.25 -7.26 17.65
C GLU A 187 -2.84 -6.11 18.49
N PHE A 188 -4.05 -5.70 18.12
CA PHE A 188 -4.95 -4.93 18.98
C PHE A 188 -5.54 -5.80 20.09
N SER A 189 -4.73 -6.64 20.76
CA SER A 189 -5.23 -7.36 21.92
C SER A 189 -5.29 -6.39 23.11
N TYR A 190 -6.52 -6.16 23.57
CA TYR A 190 -6.79 -5.85 24.97
C TYR A 190 -6.33 -7.10 25.72
N ARG A 191 -5.14 -7.08 26.31
CA ARG A 191 -4.81 -8.11 27.30
C ARG A 191 -5.82 -7.89 28.42
N ALA A 192 -6.81 -8.78 28.54
CA ALA A 192 -7.45 -8.98 29.83
C ALA A 192 -6.30 -9.35 30.77
N GLU A 193 -5.97 -8.43 31.68
CA GLU A 193 -5.00 -8.68 32.73
C GLU A 193 -5.37 -10.01 33.41
N LYS A 194 -4.36 -10.87 33.58
CA LYS A 194 -4.46 -12.04 34.45
C LYS A 194 -3.95 -11.65 35.82
#